data_AF-C1E9R3-F1
#
_entry.id   AF-C1E9R3-F1
#
_cell.length_a   1.000
_cell.length_b   1.000
_cell.length_c   1.000
_cell.angle_alpha   90.00
_cell.angle_beta   90.00
_cell.angle_gamma   90.00
#
_symmetry.space_group_name_H-M   'P 1'
#
loop_
_entity.id
_entity.type
_entity.pdbx_description
1 polymer ?
#
loop_
_entity_poly.entity_id
_entity_poly.type
_entity_poly.pdbx_seq_one_letter_code
_entity_poly.pdbx_strand_id
1 'polypeptide(L)'
;MSVPSGAWEELRREARKLETEIDGKLATLQRAVSTAGVDVSDALLAGDSLDAQTADLDALLQRLADVSTAMAGAVKGGVGDTRAHTLARHKDILAEYQHELRRAKNAVQQSRESAELLGGGRAGGGLSSSDHFGDSSAGSQLMRERGTIMSGTSKVDDVIGQAQATAAALVNQREIFQNVNRNLDAIGSRFPMVNNLLQAIRRKRSKDTMVLATVVAICTAFTLIYWLSK
;
A
#
# COMPACT_ATOMS: atom_id res chain seq x y z
N MET A 1 -17.04 27.53 8.97
CA MET A 1 -17.67 26.71 10.02
C MET A 1 -16.65 25.72 10.52
N SER A 2 -16.11 25.94 11.72
CA SER A 2 -15.13 25.07 12.37
C SER A 2 -15.80 23.76 12.77
N VAL A 3 -15.34 22.64 12.24
CA VAL A 3 -15.82 21.31 12.64
C VAL A 3 -15.55 21.13 14.14
N PRO A 4 -16.55 20.76 14.96
CA PRO A 4 -16.38 20.61 16.40
C PRO A 4 -15.33 19.55 16.69
N SER A 5 -14.42 19.82 17.62
CA SER A 5 -13.30 18.95 18.00
C SER A 5 -13.72 17.50 18.31
N GLY A 6 -14.97 17.28 18.76
CA GLY A 6 -15.54 15.95 19.00
C GLY A 6 -15.80 15.12 17.74
N ALA A 7 -16.14 15.73 16.61
CA ALA A 7 -16.35 14.98 15.35
C ALA A 7 -15.05 14.39 14.80
N TRP A 8 -13.92 15.07 15.03
CA TRP A 8 -12.60 14.56 14.69
C TRP A 8 -12.18 13.38 15.57
N GLU A 9 -12.47 13.45 16.87
CA GLU A 9 -12.17 12.35 17.81
C GLU A 9 -13.03 11.11 17.53
N GLU A 10 -14.30 11.29 17.17
CA GLU A 10 -15.20 10.20 16.78
C GLU A 10 -14.70 9.51 15.50
N LEU A 11 -14.36 10.28 14.47
CA LEU A 11 -13.78 9.74 13.22
C LEU A 11 -12.46 9.00 13.47
N ARG A 12 -11.62 9.50 14.38
CA ARG A 12 -10.37 8.82 14.75
C ARG A 12 -10.64 7.51 15.49
N ARG A 13 -11.65 7.46 16.34
CA ARG A 13 -12.06 6.25 17.06
C ARG A 13 -12.63 5.20 16.10
N GLU A 14 -13.44 5.64 15.13
CA GLU A 14 -13.96 4.78 14.06
C GLU A 14 -12.82 4.23 13.19
N ALA A 15 -11.86 5.08 12.78
CA ALA A 15 -10.70 4.65 12.01
C ALA A 15 -9.89 3.56 12.74
N ARG A 16 -9.57 3.75 14.03
CA ARG A 16 -8.84 2.72 14.81
C ARG A 16 -9.61 1.41 14.96
N LYS A 17 -10.94 1.49 15.05
CA LYS A 17 -11.80 0.29 15.13
C LYS A 17 -11.74 -0.48 13.82
N LEU A 18 -11.83 0.21 12.69
CA LEU A 18 -11.69 -0.37 11.36
C LEU A 18 -10.30 -0.97 11.14
N GLU A 19 -9.23 -0.28 11.58
CA GLU A 19 -7.85 -0.80 11.51
C GLU A 19 -7.71 -2.13 12.27
N THR A 20 -8.22 -2.19 13.51
CA THR A 20 -8.18 -3.44 14.30
C THR A 20 -8.93 -4.59 13.63
N GLU A 21 -10.07 -4.28 12.99
CA GLU A 21 -10.87 -5.28 12.28
C GLU A 21 -10.18 -5.77 11.00
N ILE A 22 -9.54 -4.86 10.26
CA ILE A 22 -8.74 -5.15 9.08
C ILE A 22 -7.54 -6.02 9.46
N ASP A 23 -6.79 -5.68 10.51
CA ASP A 23 -5.67 -6.49 11.01
C ASP A 23 -6.10 -7.92 11.36
N GLY A 24 -7.24 -8.06 12.05
CA GLY A 24 -7.79 -9.36 12.40
C GLY A 24 -8.12 -10.22 11.18
N LYS A 25 -8.82 -9.64 10.20
CA LYS A 25 -9.20 -10.34 8.97
C LYS A 25 -8.01 -10.62 8.06
N LEU A 26 -7.03 -9.71 8.01
CA LEU A 26 -5.79 -9.92 7.26
C LEU A 26 -4.98 -11.08 7.84
N ALA A 27 -4.88 -11.17 9.17
CA ALA A 27 -4.19 -12.27 9.85
C ALA A 27 -4.88 -13.62 9.60
N THR A 28 -6.21 -13.68 9.60
CA THR A 28 -6.94 -14.91 9.24
C THR A 28 -6.73 -15.31 7.80
N LEU A 29 -6.73 -14.33 6.89
CA LEU A 29 -6.52 -14.56 5.46
C LEU A 29 -5.09 -15.05 5.21
N GLN A 30 -4.07 -14.44 5.82
CA GLN A 30 -2.69 -14.90 5.71
C GLN A 30 -2.50 -16.33 6.22
N ARG A 31 -3.15 -16.70 7.32
CA ARG A 31 -3.13 -18.09 7.82
C ARG A 31 -3.79 -19.04 6.82
N ALA A 32 -4.95 -18.68 6.29
CA ALA A 32 -5.68 -19.50 5.32
C ALA A 32 -4.91 -19.66 3.99
N VAL A 33 -4.21 -18.61 3.53
CA VAL A 33 -3.29 -18.67 2.39
C VAL A 33 -2.12 -19.61 2.67
N SER A 34 -1.58 -19.58 3.89
CA SER A 34 -0.46 -20.44 4.29
C SER A 34 -0.86 -21.91 4.37
N THR A 35 -2.08 -22.22 4.83
CA THR A 35 -2.60 -23.59 4.92
C THR A 35 -3.05 -24.14 3.57
N ALA A 36 -3.61 -23.30 2.70
CA ALA A 36 -4.02 -23.69 1.34
C ALA A 36 -2.85 -24.16 0.46
N GLY A 37 -1.59 -23.83 0.81
CA GLY A 37 -0.40 -24.36 0.13
C GLY A 37 -0.10 -25.84 0.42
N VAL A 38 -0.76 -26.46 1.42
CA VAL A 38 -0.45 -27.83 1.88
C VAL A 38 -1.36 -28.89 1.25
N ASP A 39 -2.64 -28.58 0.98
CA ASP A 39 -3.61 -29.52 0.42
C ASP A 39 -4.40 -28.94 -0.77
N VAL A 40 -4.20 -29.51 -1.96
CA VAL A 40 -4.77 -29.05 -3.26
C VAL A 40 -6.29 -29.08 -3.29
N SER A 41 -6.92 -30.04 -2.60
CA SER A 41 -8.39 -30.19 -2.55
C SER A 41 -9.03 -29.18 -1.60
N ASP A 42 -8.34 -28.82 -0.52
CA ASP A 42 -8.78 -27.82 0.44
C ASP A 42 -8.57 -26.40 -0.12
N ALA A 43 -7.54 -26.20 -0.96
CA ALA A 43 -7.26 -24.93 -1.62
C ALA A 43 -8.41 -24.43 -2.52
N LEU A 44 -9.16 -25.33 -3.18
CA LEU A 44 -10.28 -24.95 -4.05
C LEU A 44 -11.55 -24.57 -3.27
N LEU A 45 -11.84 -25.29 -2.18
CA LEU A 45 -12.96 -24.98 -1.26
C LEU A 45 -12.64 -23.75 -0.40
N ALA A 46 -11.39 -23.62 0.04
CA ALA A 46 -10.90 -22.43 0.71
C ALA A 46 -10.89 -21.21 -0.21
N GLY A 47 -10.68 -21.39 -1.52
CA GLY A 47 -10.66 -20.31 -2.52
C GLY A 47 -11.91 -19.43 -2.50
N ASP A 48 -13.11 -20.02 -2.49
CA ASP A 48 -14.38 -19.26 -2.46
C ASP A 48 -14.57 -18.52 -1.12
N SER A 49 -14.17 -19.17 -0.01
CA SER A 49 -14.20 -18.54 1.32
C SER A 49 -13.16 -17.41 1.46
N LEU A 50 -12.01 -17.54 0.80
CA LEU A 50 -10.95 -16.56 0.75
C LEU A 50 -11.37 -15.38 -0.13
N ASP A 51 -12.01 -15.63 -1.27
CA ASP A 51 -12.55 -14.59 -2.15
C ASP A 51 -13.61 -13.76 -1.41
N ALA A 52 -14.52 -14.41 -0.68
CA ALA A 52 -15.47 -13.72 0.19
C ALA A 52 -14.77 -12.87 1.26
N GLN A 53 -13.74 -13.40 1.93
CA GLN A 53 -12.94 -12.64 2.92
C GLN A 53 -12.18 -11.47 2.29
N THR A 54 -11.67 -11.61 1.06
CA THR A 54 -10.99 -10.53 0.35
C THR A 54 -11.95 -9.40 -0.05
N ALA A 55 -13.16 -9.74 -0.49
CA ALA A 55 -14.20 -8.76 -0.82
C ALA A 55 -14.69 -8.00 0.42
N ASP A 56 -14.81 -8.70 1.54
CA ASP A 56 -15.21 -8.11 2.82
C ASP A 56 -14.11 -7.17 3.38
N LEU A 57 -12.84 -7.51 3.18
CA LEU A 57 -11.70 -6.65 3.48
C LEU A 57 -11.64 -5.42 2.55
N ASP A 58 -11.92 -5.57 1.25
CA ASP A 58 -12.01 -4.43 0.32
C ASP A 58 -13.10 -3.44 0.75
N ALA A 59 -14.26 -3.94 1.19
CA ALA A 59 -15.34 -3.10 1.71
C ALA A 59 -14.93 -2.34 2.98
N LEU A 60 -14.20 -2.99 3.90
CA LEU A 60 -13.67 -2.34 5.10
C LEU A 60 -12.60 -1.29 4.78
N LEU A 61 -11.71 -1.56 3.81
CA LEU A 61 -10.71 -0.59 3.35
C LEU A 61 -11.35 0.61 2.65
N GLN A 62 -12.41 0.38 1.88
CA GLN A 62 -13.18 1.48 1.27
C GLN A 62 -13.80 2.36 2.35
N ARG A 63 -14.36 1.75 3.41
CA ARG A 63 -14.91 2.48 4.55
C ARG A 63 -13.84 3.27 5.32
N LEU A 64 -12.64 2.71 5.49
CA LEU A 64 -11.49 3.41 6.07
C LEU A 64 -11.06 4.60 5.18
N ALA A 65 -11.12 4.45 3.85
CA ALA A 65 -10.83 5.52 2.90
C ALA A 65 -11.84 6.68 3.00
N ASP A 66 -13.12 6.35 3.14
CA ASP A 66 -14.19 7.32 3.32
C ASP A 66 -14.02 8.08 4.63
N VAL A 67 -13.72 7.38 5.74
CA VAL A 67 -13.43 7.98 7.05
C VAL A 67 -12.17 8.85 6.99
N SER A 68 -11.11 8.43 6.30
CA SER A 68 -9.89 9.22 6.06
C SER A 68 -10.18 10.49 5.25
N THR A 69 -11.08 10.41 4.27
CA THR A 69 -11.52 11.56 3.45
C THR A 69 -12.39 12.52 4.27
N ALA A 70 -13.28 12.01 5.12
CA ALA A 70 -14.06 12.81 6.06
C ALA A 70 -13.16 13.52 7.09
N MET A 71 -12.14 12.81 7.61
CA MET A 71 -11.09 13.38 8.45
C MET A 71 -10.34 14.49 7.70
N ALA A 72 -9.94 14.29 6.44
CA ALA A 72 -9.30 15.32 5.63
C ALA A 72 -10.18 16.57 5.44
N GLY A 73 -11.49 16.39 5.29
CA GLY A 73 -12.47 17.47 5.25
C GLY A 73 -12.56 18.26 6.56
N ALA A 74 -12.46 17.57 7.70
CA ALA A 74 -12.48 18.18 9.03
C ALA A 74 -11.20 18.95 9.39
N VAL A 75 -10.07 18.68 8.74
CA VAL A 75 -8.78 19.36 8.95
C VAL A 75 -8.72 20.75 8.28
N LYS A 76 -9.65 21.08 7.37
CA LYS A 76 -9.64 22.36 6.61
C LYS A 76 -9.86 23.66 7.42
N GLY A 77 -9.83 23.61 8.76
CA GLY A 77 -10.11 24.77 9.62
C GLY A 77 -9.09 25.11 10.70
N GLY A 78 -7.93 24.44 10.78
CA GLY A 78 -6.97 24.73 11.85
C GLY A 78 -5.56 24.26 11.54
N VAL A 79 -4.67 25.24 11.29
CA VAL A 79 -3.23 25.05 11.12
C VAL A 79 -2.63 24.66 12.47
N GLY A 80 -2.34 23.37 12.66
CA GLY A 80 -1.72 22.82 13.85
C GLY A 80 -1.20 21.40 13.59
N ASP A 81 0.13 21.29 13.53
CA ASP A 81 0.97 20.21 12.97
C ASP A 81 0.63 18.75 13.34
N THR A 82 -0.20 18.49 14.35
CA THR A 82 -0.47 17.12 14.85
C THR A 82 -1.63 16.41 14.14
N ARG A 83 -2.68 17.13 13.73
CA ARG A 83 -3.83 16.55 13.02
C ARG A 83 -3.48 16.18 11.58
N ALA A 84 -2.68 17.03 10.92
CA ALA A 84 -2.15 16.76 9.59
C ALA A 84 -1.21 15.54 9.58
N HIS A 85 -0.32 15.42 10.57
CA HIS A 85 0.55 14.25 10.70
C HIS A 85 -0.25 12.96 11.01
N THR A 86 -1.29 13.05 11.85
CA THR A 86 -2.15 11.89 12.14
C THR A 86 -2.91 11.44 10.89
N LEU A 87 -3.39 12.39 10.08
CA LEU A 87 -4.05 12.10 8.82
C LEU A 87 -3.09 11.47 7.80
N ALA A 88 -1.87 12.00 7.67
CA ALA A 88 -0.84 11.43 6.81
C ALA A 88 -0.56 9.97 7.19
N ARG A 89 -0.38 9.70 8.48
CA ARG A 89 -0.19 8.34 8.99
C ARG A 89 -1.36 7.40 8.66
N HIS A 90 -2.60 7.83 8.81
CA HIS A 90 -3.77 7.00 8.44
C HIS A 90 -3.82 6.71 6.93
N LYS A 91 -3.33 7.62 6.07
CA LYS A 91 -3.22 7.39 4.63
C LYS A 91 -2.11 6.41 4.28
N ASP A 92 -0.97 6.49 4.97
CA ASP A 92 0.15 5.56 4.78
C ASP A 92 -0.26 4.14 5.19
N ILE A 93 -0.90 3.98 6.35
CA ILE A 93 -1.44 2.70 6.84
C ILE A 93 -2.45 2.11 5.85
N LEU A 94 -3.36 2.94 5.31
CA LEU A 94 -4.34 2.50 4.32
C LEU A 94 -3.65 1.97 3.05
N ALA A 95 -2.63 2.67 2.56
CA ALA A 95 -1.87 2.25 1.39
C ALA A 95 -1.12 0.94 1.63
N GLU A 96 -0.57 0.76 2.84
CA GLU A 96 0.08 -0.48 3.28
C GLU A 96 -0.92 -1.65 3.27
N TYR A 97 -2.11 -1.50 3.88
CA TYR A 97 -3.14 -2.55 3.85
C TYR A 97 -3.62 -2.90 2.44
N GLN A 98 -3.78 -1.91 1.57
CA GLN A 98 -4.13 -2.17 0.16
C GLN A 98 -3.03 -2.97 -0.56
N HIS A 99 -1.77 -2.67 -0.26
CA HIS A 99 -0.64 -3.42 -0.83
C HIS A 99 -0.60 -4.85 -0.29
N GLU A 100 -0.79 -5.05 1.00
CA GLU A 100 -0.83 -6.38 1.62
C GLU A 100 -1.98 -7.23 1.10
N LEU A 101 -3.17 -6.63 0.92
CA LEU A 101 -4.33 -7.33 0.36
C LEU A 101 -4.08 -7.76 -1.08
N ARG A 102 -3.47 -6.89 -1.92
CA ARG A 102 -3.06 -7.27 -3.29
C ARG A 102 -2.04 -8.41 -3.27
N ARG A 103 -1.07 -8.37 -2.37
CA ARG A 103 -0.07 -9.43 -2.20
C ARG A 103 -0.75 -10.75 -1.82
N ALA A 104 -1.71 -10.71 -0.90
CA ALA A 104 -2.44 -11.89 -0.47
C ALA A 104 -3.33 -12.47 -1.59
N LYS A 105 -4.06 -11.62 -2.33
CA LYS A 105 -4.82 -12.04 -3.52
C LYS A 105 -3.94 -12.73 -4.57
N ASN A 106 -2.79 -12.16 -4.87
CA ASN A 106 -1.85 -12.77 -5.81
C ASN A 106 -1.34 -14.14 -5.33
N ALA A 107 -1.11 -14.30 -4.02
CA ALA A 107 -0.71 -15.58 -3.44
C ALA A 107 -1.83 -16.63 -3.52
N VAL A 108 -3.09 -16.26 -3.28
CA VAL A 108 -4.26 -17.14 -3.46
C VAL A 108 -4.36 -17.58 -4.92
N GLN A 109 -4.28 -16.63 -5.86
CA GLN A 109 -4.38 -16.89 -7.28
C GLN A 109 -3.26 -17.83 -7.76
N GLN A 110 -2.03 -17.60 -7.31
CA GLN A 110 -0.89 -18.47 -7.63
C GLN A 110 -1.07 -19.89 -7.07
N SER A 111 -1.61 -20.03 -5.85
CA SER A 111 -1.93 -21.33 -5.27
C SER A 111 -3.01 -22.05 -6.08
N ARG A 112 -4.04 -21.33 -6.50
CA ARG A 112 -5.12 -21.87 -7.34
C ARG A 112 -4.63 -22.32 -8.71
N GLU A 113 -3.81 -21.52 -9.39
CA GLU A 113 -3.20 -21.88 -10.67
C GLU A 113 -2.31 -23.12 -10.52
N SER A 114 -1.54 -23.20 -9.43
CA SER A 114 -0.73 -24.39 -9.11
C SER A 114 -1.60 -25.62 -8.86
N ALA A 115 -2.72 -25.46 -8.15
CA ALA A 115 -3.69 -26.51 -7.89
C ALA A 115 -4.39 -27.00 -9.17
N GLU A 116 -4.78 -26.10 -10.08
CA GLU A 116 -5.38 -26.45 -11.37
C GLU A 116 -4.38 -27.16 -12.30
N LEU A 117 -3.12 -26.72 -12.33
CA LEU A 117 -2.05 -27.38 -13.10
C LEU A 117 -1.73 -28.78 -12.56
N LEU A 118 -1.66 -28.97 -11.24
CA LEU A 118 -1.41 -30.27 -10.59
C LEU A 118 -2.64 -31.19 -10.63
N GLY A 119 -3.84 -30.64 -10.50
CA GLY A 119 -5.11 -31.36 -10.62
C GLY A 119 -5.33 -31.92 -12.02
N GLY A 120 -5.00 -31.15 -13.05
CA GLY A 120 -5.03 -31.60 -14.45
C GLY A 120 -4.05 -32.74 -14.75
N GLY A 121 -2.88 -32.75 -14.10
CA GLY A 121 -1.89 -33.83 -14.24
C GLY A 121 -2.28 -35.13 -13.53
N ARG A 122 -2.99 -35.04 -12.40
CA ARG A 122 -3.41 -36.20 -11.59
C ARG A 122 -4.70 -36.85 -12.09
N ALA A 123 -5.67 -36.06 -12.55
CA ALA A 123 -6.90 -36.57 -13.17
C ALA A 123 -6.61 -37.36 -14.48
N GLY A 124 -5.47 -37.13 -15.11
CA GLY A 124 -5.01 -37.89 -16.28
C GLY A 124 -4.19 -39.15 -15.95
N GLY A 125 -3.84 -39.41 -14.69
CA GLY A 125 -2.76 -40.35 -14.32
C GLY A 125 -3.09 -41.42 -13.27
N GLY A 126 -4.30 -41.48 -12.71
CA GLY A 126 -4.58 -42.55 -11.75
C GLY A 126 -6.00 -42.60 -11.24
N LEU A 127 -6.85 -43.40 -11.90
CA LEU A 127 -7.64 -44.46 -11.26
C LEU A 127 -8.40 -45.25 -12.34
N SER A 128 -7.71 -46.11 -13.09
CA SER A 128 -8.36 -47.24 -13.77
C SER A 128 -7.36 -48.37 -13.89
N SER A 129 -7.17 -49.06 -12.78
CA SER A 129 -6.64 -50.43 -12.78
C SER A 129 -7.80 -51.37 -13.08
N SER A 130 -8.24 -51.44 -14.33
CA SER A 130 -8.94 -52.62 -14.83
C SER A 130 -8.81 -52.65 -16.34
N ASP A 131 -8.15 -53.71 -16.82
CA ASP A 131 -8.36 -54.36 -18.12
C ASP A 131 -8.66 -53.48 -19.34
N HIS A 132 -7.70 -53.42 -20.28
CA HIS A 132 -7.84 -54.08 -21.58
C HIS A 132 -6.70 -53.70 -22.55
N PHE A 133 -6.06 -54.73 -23.09
CA PHE A 133 -5.59 -54.96 -24.47
C PHE A 133 -5.12 -53.79 -25.37
N GLY A 134 -4.00 -54.07 -26.06
CA GLY A 134 -3.26 -53.15 -26.90
C GLY A 134 -3.94 -52.66 -28.18
N ASP A 135 -3.22 -51.71 -28.81
CA ASP A 135 -3.37 -51.12 -30.15
C ASP A 135 -4.23 -49.85 -30.33
N SER A 136 -4.86 -49.32 -29.27
CA SER A 136 -5.58 -48.03 -29.31
C SER A 136 -4.79 -46.84 -28.72
N SER A 137 -3.54 -47.07 -28.30
CA SER A 137 -2.71 -46.12 -27.54
C SER A 137 -2.20 -44.93 -28.36
N ALA A 138 -1.74 -45.14 -29.60
CA ALA A 138 -1.13 -44.06 -30.39
C ALA A 138 -2.15 -43.02 -30.88
N GLY A 139 -3.31 -43.45 -31.38
CA GLY A 139 -4.37 -42.53 -31.84
C GLY A 139 -5.03 -41.76 -30.70
N SER A 140 -5.21 -42.40 -29.54
CA SER A 140 -5.73 -41.75 -28.34
C SER A 140 -4.70 -40.80 -27.70
N GLN A 141 -3.40 -41.14 -27.75
CA GLN A 141 -2.32 -40.22 -27.39
C GLN A 141 -2.27 -38.99 -28.29
N LEU A 142 -2.40 -39.15 -29.60
CA LEU A 142 -2.39 -38.03 -30.56
C LEU A 142 -3.61 -37.11 -30.39
N MET A 143 -4.80 -37.67 -30.15
CA MET A 143 -6.01 -36.89 -29.85
C MET A 143 -5.87 -36.11 -28.53
N ARG A 144 -5.26 -36.74 -27.51
CA ARG A 144 -4.95 -36.09 -26.24
C ARG A 144 -3.89 -34.99 -26.41
N GLU A 145 -2.85 -35.23 -27.19
CA GLU A 145 -1.81 -34.25 -27.52
C GLU A 145 -2.41 -33.04 -28.23
N ARG A 146 -3.32 -33.27 -29.18
CA ARG A 146 -4.06 -32.21 -29.86
C ARG A 146 -4.93 -31.40 -28.89
N GLY A 147 -5.58 -32.05 -27.93
CA GLY A 147 -6.34 -31.38 -26.86
C GLY A 147 -5.45 -30.54 -25.94
N THR A 148 -4.25 -31.03 -25.62
CA THR A 148 -3.26 -30.26 -24.84
C THR A 148 -2.67 -29.09 -25.62
N ILE A 149 -2.48 -29.21 -26.94
CA ILE A 149 -2.02 -28.10 -27.80
C ILE A 149 -3.11 -27.03 -27.91
N MET A 150 -4.37 -27.43 -28.09
CA MET A 150 -5.49 -26.49 -28.17
C MET A 150 -5.68 -25.71 -26.87
N SER A 151 -5.61 -26.40 -25.73
CA SER A 151 -5.67 -25.75 -24.41
C SER A 151 -4.40 -24.96 -24.06
N GLY A 152 -3.24 -25.35 -24.60
CA GLY A 152 -2.02 -24.53 -24.53
C GLY A 152 -2.14 -23.23 -25.32
N THR A 153 -2.79 -23.29 -26.49
CA THR A 153 -3.02 -22.11 -27.34
C THR A 153 -3.91 -21.08 -26.65
N SER A 154 -5.00 -21.50 -26.01
CA SER A 154 -5.86 -20.56 -25.26
C SER A 154 -5.14 -19.91 -24.06
N LYS A 155 -4.28 -20.67 -23.37
CA LYS A 155 -3.47 -20.12 -22.27
C LYS A 155 -2.42 -19.12 -22.76
N VAL A 156 -1.87 -19.32 -23.95
CA VAL A 156 -0.96 -18.35 -24.58
C VAL A 156 -1.70 -17.05 -24.89
N ASP A 157 -2.95 -17.12 -25.38
CA ASP A 157 -3.77 -15.93 -25.60
C ASP A 157 -4.08 -15.18 -24.30
N ASP A 158 -4.36 -15.89 -23.20
CA ASP A 158 -4.55 -15.26 -21.88
C ASP A 158 -3.27 -14.56 -21.39
N VAL A 159 -2.10 -15.20 -21.56
CA VAL A 159 -0.80 -14.60 -21.23
C VAL A 159 -0.50 -13.38 -22.11
N ILE A 160 -0.87 -13.41 -23.40
CA ILE A 160 -0.75 -12.26 -24.30
C ILE A 160 -1.68 -11.12 -23.83
N GLY A 161 -2.92 -11.44 -23.43
CA GLY A 161 -3.86 -10.48 -22.88
C GLY A 161 -3.33 -9.83 -21.59
N GLN A 162 -2.77 -10.63 -20.68
CA GLN A 162 -2.15 -10.15 -19.45
C GLN A 162 -0.87 -9.33 -19.72
N ALA A 163 -0.06 -9.72 -20.70
CA ALA A 163 1.11 -8.96 -21.14
C ALA A 163 0.71 -7.60 -21.74
N GLN A 164 -0.38 -7.55 -22.53
CA GLN A 164 -0.91 -6.29 -23.05
C GLN A 164 -1.49 -5.40 -21.94
N ALA A 165 -2.21 -5.98 -20.99
CA ALA A 165 -2.74 -5.25 -19.84
C ALA A 165 -1.61 -4.67 -18.96
N THR A 166 -0.53 -5.43 -18.74
CA THR A 166 0.65 -4.95 -17.98
C THR A 166 1.45 -3.91 -18.77
N ALA A 167 1.58 -4.05 -20.09
CA ALA A 167 2.18 -3.02 -20.94
C ALA A 167 1.37 -1.71 -20.89
N ALA A 168 0.04 -1.79 -20.98
CA ALA A 168 -0.84 -0.64 -20.83
C ALA A 168 -0.73 0.00 -19.44
N ALA A 169 -0.67 -0.82 -18.38
CA ALA A 169 -0.45 -0.34 -17.01
C ALA A 169 0.91 0.36 -16.84
N LEU A 170 1.99 -0.15 -17.44
CA LEU A 170 3.32 0.48 -17.42
C LEU A 170 3.34 1.81 -18.18
N VAL A 171 2.63 1.91 -19.30
CA VAL A 171 2.46 3.19 -20.03
C VAL A 171 1.69 4.20 -19.19
N ASN A 172 0.61 3.77 -18.52
CA ASN A 172 -0.16 4.63 -17.62
C ASN A 172 0.67 5.05 -16.39
N GLN A 173 1.50 4.14 -15.85
CA GLN A 173 2.44 4.44 -14.78
C GLN A 173 3.54 5.43 -15.23
N ARG A 174 4.00 5.39 -16.48
CA ARG A 174 4.94 6.37 -17.03
C ARG A 174 4.35 7.79 -17.02
N GLU A 175 3.06 7.94 -17.27
CA GLU A 175 2.38 9.23 -17.16
C GLU A 175 2.34 9.73 -15.71
N ILE A 176 2.10 8.83 -14.75
CA ILE A 176 2.16 9.14 -13.31
C ILE A 176 3.58 9.57 -12.92
N PHE A 177 4.63 8.89 -13.38
CA PHE A 177 6.02 9.29 -13.11
C PHE A 177 6.37 10.65 -13.72
N GLN A 178 5.86 10.97 -14.91
CA GLN A 178 6.02 12.30 -15.47
C GLN A 178 5.30 13.36 -14.64
N ASN A 179 4.12 13.07 -14.10
CA ASN A 179 3.41 13.97 -13.19
C ASN A 179 4.15 14.14 -11.86
N VAL A 180 4.75 13.07 -11.32
CA VAL A 180 5.61 13.14 -10.12
C VAL A 180 6.86 13.97 -10.39
N ASN A 181 7.51 13.82 -11.54
CA ASN A 181 8.67 14.64 -11.90
C ASN A 181 8.30 16.13 -12.03
N ARG A 182 7.15 16.44 -12.66
CA ARG A 182 6.63 17.82 -12.72
C ARG A 182 6.32 18.38 -11.33
N ASN A 183 5.77 17.57 -10.43
CA ASN A 183 5.51 17.96 -9.04
C ASN A 183 6.81 18.13 -8.24
N LEU A 184 7.82 17.30 -8.46
CA LEU A 184 9.15 17.43 -7.85
C LEU A 184 9.86 18.69 -8.33
N ASP A 185 9.80 19.02 -9.62
CA ASP A 185 10.33 20.30 -10.15
C ASP A 185 9.58 21.50 -9.55
N ALA A 186 8.25 21.40 -9.41
CA ALA A 186 7.45 22.43 -8.76
C ALA A 186 7.80 22.59 -7.28
N ILE A 187 8.10 21.51 -6.55
CA ILE A 187 8.58 21.55 -5.16
C ILE A 187 10.02 22.07 -5.09
N GLY A 188 10.88 21.69 -6.03
CA GLY A 188 12.25 22.19 -6.16
C GLY A 188 12.29 23.71 -6.34
N SER A 189 11.32 24.28 -7.07
CA SER A 189 11.17 25.74 -7.21
C SER A 189 10.74 26.44 -5.91
N ARG A 190 10.14 25.72 -4.95
CA ARG A 190 9.72 26.24 -3.63
C ARG A 190 10.81 26.11 -2.56
N PHE A 191 11.79 25.23 -2.76
CA PHE A 191 12.95 25.06 -1.87
C PHE A 191 13.76 26.35 -1.61
N PRO A 192 14.06 27.20 -2.62
CA PRO A 192 14.74 28.49 -2.37
C PRO A 192 13.88 29.48 -1.57
N MET A 193 12.54 29.36 -1.63
CA MET A 193 11.63 30.17 -0.79
C MET A 193 11.67 29.72 0.68
N VAL A 194 11.74 28.41 0.93
CA VAL A 194 11.92 27.86 2.29
C VAL A 194 13.30 28.24 2.85
N ASN A 195 14.36 28.24 2.05
CA ASN A 195 15.68 28.68 2.49
C ASN A 195 15.69 30.18 2.85
N ASN A 196 14.99 31.02 2.09
CA ASN A 196 14.82 32.44 2.43
C ASN A 196 14.01 32.64 3.72
N LEU A 197 12.96 31.86 3.95
CA LEU A 197 12.19 31.88 5.21
C LEU A 197 13.03 31.41 6.41
N LEU A 198 13.82 30.35 6.24
CA LEU A 198 14.73 29.83 7.26
C LEU A 198 15.81 30.87 7.61
N GLN A 199 16.39 31.53 6.60
CA GLN A 199 17.35 32.63 6.81
C GLN A 199 16.69 33.83 7.48
N ALA A 200 15.48 34.22 7.08
CA ALA A 200 14.76 35.34 7.69
C ALA A 200 14.45 35.07 9.18
N ILE A 201 14.05 33.85 9.53
CA ILE A 201 13.83 33.42 10.92
C ILE A 201 15.14 33.49 11.72
N ARG A 202 16.24 32.97 11.16
CA ARG A 202 17.55 32.98 11.81
C ARG A 202 18.08 34.42 12.01
N ARG A 203 17.81 35.33 11.06
CA ARG A 203 18.21 36.75 11.10
C ARG A 203 17.40 37.57 12.12
N LYS A 204 16.16 37.17 12.42
CA LYS A 204 15.37 37.78 13.50
C LYS A 204 15.91 37.38 14.87
N ARG A 205 16.23 36.10 15.06
CA ARG A 205 16.82 35.58 16.31
C ARG A 205 18.21 36.14 16.60
N SER A 206 19.02 36.41 15.57
CA SER A 206 20.38 36.96 15.78
C SER A 206 20.41 38.42 16.23
N LYS A 207 19.38 39.22 15.91
CA LYS A 207 19.33 40.64 16.31
C LYS A 207 19.18 40.79 17.83
N ASP A 208 18.30 40.01 18.45
CA ASP A 208 18.08 40.07 19.89
C ASP A 208 19.32 39.63 20.68
N THR A 209 20.01 38.58 20.21
CA THR A 209 21.28 38.13 20.81
C THR A 209 22.40 39.16 20.65
N MET A 210 22.48 39.85 19.50
CA MET A 210 23.50 40.88 19.27
C MET A 210 23.29 42.09 20.18
N VAL A 211 22.05 42.55 20.35
CA VAL A 211 21.71 43.66 21.26
C VAL A 211 22.05 43.28 22.71
N LEU A 212 21.63 42.10 23.17
CA LEU A 212 21.92 41.63 24.51
C LEU A 212 23.44 41.53 24.78
N ALA A 213 24.20 40.96 23.83
CA ALA A 213 25.65 40.84 23.94
C ALA A 213 26.35 42.22 24.01
N THR A 214 25.91 43.20 23.21
CA THR A 214 26.47 44.56 23.27
C THR A 214 26.20 45.26 24.60
N VAL A 215 25.01 45.11 25.16
CA VAL A 215 24.67 45.70 26.47
C VAL A 215 25.53 45.09 27.58
N VAL A 216 25.66 43.75 27.60
CA VAL A 216 26.49 43.05 28.58
C VAL A 216 27.95 43.48 28.47
N ALA A 217 28.50 43.60 27.27
CA ALA A 217 29.89 44.03 27.04
C ALA A 217 30.15 45.47 27.50
N ILE A 218 29.20 46.39 27.30
CA ILE A 218 29.31 47.77 27.77
C ILE A 218 29.28 47.82 29.30
N CYS A 219 28.35 47.09 29.93
CA CYS A 219 28.25 47.01 31.38
C CYS A 219 29.54 46.44 31.99
N THR A 220 30.09 45.35 31.44
CA THR A 220 31.33 44.75 31.97
C THR A 220 32.54 45.67 31.77
N ALA A 221 32.64 46.38 30.64
CA ALA A 221 33.69 47.36 30.40
C ALA A 221 33.65 48.51 31.42
N PHE A 222 32.46 49.07 31.70
CA PHE A 222 32.32 50.12 32.72
C PHE A 222 32.69 49.61 34.12
N THR A 223 32.31 48.39 34.48
CA THR A 223 32.71 47.82 35.77
C THR A 223 34.23 47.63 35.89
N LEU A 224 34.89 47.20 34.82
CA LEU A 224 36.34 47.05 34.78
C LEU A 224 37.05 48.40 34.87
N ILE A 225 36.61 49.41 34.12
CA ILE A 225 37.19 50.76 34.17
C ILE A 225 37.03 51.35 35.58
N TYR A 226 35.86 51.22 36.20
CA TYR A 226 35.62 51.70 37.55
C TYR A 226 36.55 51.01 38.56
N TRP A 227 36.71 49.69 38.45
CA TRP A 227 37.60 48.91 39.33
C TRP A 227 39.07 49.29 39.13
N LEU A 228 39.49 49.59 37.90
CA LEU A 228 40.87 49.98 37.57
C LEU A 228 41.18 51.45 37.94
N SER A 229 40.14 52.29 38.03
CA SER A 229 40.26 53.70 38.43
C SER A 229 40.24 53.92 39.96
N LYS A 230 39.98 52.86 40.73
CA LYS A 230 39.92 52.87 42.19
C LYS A 230 41.18 52.26 42.78
#